data_AF-A0A0F9BHP5-F1
#
_entry.id   AF-A0A0F9BHP5-F1
#
_cell.length_a   1.000
_cell.length_b   1.000
_cell.length_c   1.000
_cell.angle_alpha   90.00
_cell.angle_beta   90.00
_cell.angle_gamma   90.00
#
_symmetry.space_group_name_H-M   'P 1'
#
loop_
_entity.id
_entity.type
_entity.pdbx_description
1 polymer ?
#
loop_
_entity_poly.entity_id
_entity_poly.type
_entity_poly.pdbx_seq_one_letter_code
_entity_poly.pdbx_strand_id
1 'polypeptide(L)' 'MQKCNLCLDRLENGLQTICVDSCPMYALDVDSLVNLKEKYGNQFEAEGFIYNKKIKPSVIFKSKKS' A
#
# COMPACT_ATOMS: atom_id res chain seq x y z
N MET A 1 -1.43 1.34 22.94
CA MET A 1 -1.91 0.76 21.65
C MET A 1 -0.94 1.17 20.55
N GLN A 2 -0.38 0.21 19.81
CA GLN A 2 0.51 0.46 18.67
C GLN A 2 -0.20 0.03 17.38
N LYS A 3 -0.06 0.82 16.32
CA LYS A 3 -0.56 0.50 14.97
C LYS A 3 0.46 0.98 13.95
N CYS A 4 0.36 0.47 12.72
CA CYS A 4 1.13 1.02 11.61
C CYS A 4 0.87 2.54 11.46
N ASN A 5 1.96 3.29 11.36
CA ASN A 5 1.98 4.74 11.14
C ASN A 5 2.58 5.10 9.78
N LEU A 6 2.77 4.12 8.89
CA LEU A 6 3.40 4.28 7.57
C LEU A 6 4.85 4.80 7.65
N CYS A 7 5.59 4.44 8.70
CA CYS A 7 6.97 4.90 8.91
C CYS A 7 7.12 6.43 8.76
N LEU A 8 6.23 7.18 9.41
CA LEU A 8 6.14 8.63 9.31
C LEU A 8 7.49 9.32 9.52
N ASP A 9 8.27 8.87 10.48
CA ASP A 9 9.63 9.31 10.78
C ASP A 9 10.60 9.13 9.61
N ARG A 10 10.51 8.01 8.88
CA ARG A 10 11.33 7.77 7.69
C ARG A 10 10.91 8.66 6.53
N LEU A 11 9.60 8.75 6.29
CA LEU A 11 9.05 9.57 5.21
C LEU A 11 9.41 11.06 5.38
N GLU A 12 9.38 11.59 6.59
CA GLU A 12 9.79 12.97 6.89
C GLU A 12 11.28 13.23 6.58
N ASN A 13 12.12 12.19 6.65
CA ASN A 13 13.53 12.25 6.28
C ASN A 13 13.80 11.91 4.80
N GLY A 14 12.75 11.79 3.97
CA GLY A 14 12.87 11.42 2.56
C GLY A 14 13.27 9.97 2.30
N LEU A 15 13.18 9.11 3.33
CA LEU A 15 13.42 7.68 3.23
C LEU A 15 12.11 6.93 2.96
N GLN A 16 12.19 5.81 2.25
CA GLN A 16 11.05 4.93 2.01
C GLN A 16 10.64 4.16 3.26
N THR A 17 9.44 3.59 3.25
CA THR A 17 8.94 2.79 4.38
C THR A 17 9.73 1.48 4.50
N ILE A 18 9.93 1.00 5.74
CA ILE A 18 10.81 -0.14 5.98
C ILE A 18 10.34 -1.41 5.26
N CYS A 19 9.03 -1.63 5.15
CA CYS A 19 8.48 -2.79 4.46
C CYS A 19 8.71 -2.73 2.94
N VAL A 20 8.66 -1.54 2.33
CA VAL A 20 8.98 -1.32 0.91
C VAL A 20 10.47 -1.55 0.68
N ASP A 21 11.33 -0.89 1.47
CA ASP A 21 12.80 -1.03 1.35
C ASP A 21 13.28 -2.46 1.55
N SER A 22 12.64 -3.19 2.47
CA SER A 22 13.02 -4.58 2.77
C SER A 22 12.48 -5.60 1.77
N CYS A 23 11.55 -5.23 0.89
CA CYS A 23 10.83 -6.20 0.06
C CYS A 23 11.73 -6.72 -1.07
N PRO A 24 12.23 -7.97 -1.02
CA PRO A 24 13.12 -8.49 -2.06
C PRO A 24 12.39 -8.71 -3.39
N MET A 25 11.07 -8.83 -3.34
CA MET A 25 10.22 -9.12 -4.50
C MET A 25 9.66 -7.85 -5.15
N TYR A 26 9.93 -6.66 -4.59
CA TYR A 26 9.37 -5.39 -5.06
C TYR A 26 7.84 -5.42 -5.18
N ALA A 27 7.17 -6.12 -4.25
CA ALA A 27 5.72 -6.33 -4.27
C ALA A 27 4.94 -5.24 -3.51
N LEU A 28 5.64 -4.42 -2.73
CA LEU A 28 5.05 -3.38 -1.88
C LEU A 28 5.53 -2.01 -2.39
N ASP A 29 4.59 -1.08 -2.47
CA ASP A 29 4.86 0.32 -2.82
C ASP A 29 4.06 1.25 -1.89
N VAL A 30 4.69 2.35 -1.49
CA VAL A 30 4.05 3.44 -0.73
C VAL A 30 4.25 4.73 -1.49
N ASP A 31 3.13 5.30 -1.95
CA ASP A 31 3.06 6.53 -2.74
C ASP A 31 1.65 7.12 -2.58
N SER A 32 1.36 8.24 -3.24
CA SER A 32 0.01 8.79 -3.31
C SER A 32 -0.95 7.80 -3.97
N LEU A 33 -2.20 7.76 -3.49
CA LEU A 33 -3.23 6.89 -4.08
C LEU A 33 -3.47 7.17 -5.56
N VAL A 34 -3.22 8.39 -6.04
CA VAL A 34 -3.32 8.73 -7.46
C VAL A 34 -2.24 7.98 -8.24
N ASN A 35 -0.97 8.12 -7.82
CA ASN A 35 0.15 7.44 -8.46
C ASN A 35 0.01 5.91 -8.41
N LEU A 36 -0.42 5.37 -7.26
CA LEU A 36 -0.65 3.93 -7.13
C LEU A 36 -1.75 3.43 -8.06
N LYS A 37 -2.84 4.20 -8.23
CA LYS A 37 -3.92 3.83 -9.16
C LYS A 37 -3.49 3.92 -10.62
N GLU A 38 -2.65 4.88 -10.97
CA GLU A 38 -2.09 4.96 -12.33
C GLU A 38 -1.15 3.79 -12.62
N LYS A 39 -0.30 3.41 -11.66
CA LYS A 39 0.64 2.28 -11.80
C LYS A 39 -0.04 0.92 -11.78
N TYR A 40 -1.00 0.71 -10.87
CA TYR A 40 -1.55 -0.61 -10.55
C TYR A 40 -3.02 -0.79 -10.90
N GLY A 41 -3.71 0.27 -11.32
CA GLY A 41 -5.15 0.28 -11.52
C GLY A 41 -5.92 0.52 -10.22
N ASN A 42 -7.25 0.47 -10.30
CA ASN A 42 -8.15 0.75 -9.20
C ASN A 42 -8.84 -0.52 -8.70
N GLN A 43 -8.03 -1.49 -8.24
CA GLN A 43 -8.49 -2.77 -7.70
C GLN A 43 -8.24 -2.84 -6.19
N PHE A 44 -9.24 -3.32 -5.46
CA PHE A 44 -9.22 -3.45 -4.00
C PHE A 44 -9.46 -4.89 -3.55
N GLU A 45 -9.47 -5.83 -4.48
CA GLU A 45 -9.79 -7.22 -4.22
C GLU A 45 -8.51 -8.02 -3.99
N ALA A 46 -8.45 -8.68 -2.84
CA ALA A 46 -7.43 -9.66 -2.50
C ALA A 46 -8.10 -10.77 -1.70
N GLU A 47 -7.56 -11.98 -1.80
CA GLU A 47 -8.04 -13.11 -1.00
C GLU A 47 -7.94 -12.78 0.49
N GLY A 48 -9.06 -12.89 1.21
CA GLY A 48 -9.15 -12.52 2.63
C GLY A 48 -9.29 -11.03 2.94
N PHE A 49 -9.38 -10.14 1.94
CA PHE A 49 -9.63 -8.71 2.13
C PHE A 49 -10.99 -8.28 1.60
N ILE A 50 -11.79 -7.61 2.45
CA ILE A 50 -13.09 -7.04 2.08
C ILE A 50 -13.02 -5.52 2.17
N TYR A 51 -13.19 -4.85 1.04
CA TYR A 51 -13.19 -3.39 0.99
C TYR A 51 -14.44 -2.79 1.65
N ASN A 52 -14.24 -1.93 2.65
CA ASN A 52 -15.32 -1.22 3.32
C ASN A 52 -15.45 0.22 2.82
N LYS A 53 -16.57 0.53 2.14
CA LYS A 53 -16.87 1.87 1.59
C LYS A 53 -16.99 2.98 2.64
N LYS A 54 -17.28 2.66 3.90
CA LYS A 54 -17.39 3.63 4.99
C LYS A 54 -16.02 4.11 5.48
N ILE A 55 -15.07 3.18 5.59
CA ILE A 55 -13.72 3.45 6.11
C ILE A 55 -12.79 3.93 4.99
N LYS A 56 -13.07 3.53 3.74
CA LYS A 56 -12.27 3.83 2.55
C LYS A 56 -10.77 3.55 2.76
N PRO A 57 -10.38 2.29 3.04
CA PRO A 57 -8.97 1.94 3.21
C PRO A 57 -8.09 2.45 2.06
N SER A 58 -6.97 3.08 2.40
CA SER A 58 -6.01 3.63 1.43
C SER A 58 -5.02 2.55 0.96
N VAL A 59 -5.53 1.54 0.27
CA VAL A 59 -4.75 0.40 -0.25
C VAL A 59 -5.18 0.07 -1.67
N ILE A 60 -4.26 -0.46 -2.47
CA ILE A 60 -4.53 -1.01 -3.81
C ILE A 60 -3.94 -2.42 -3.82
N PHE A 61 -4.71 -3.37 -4.33
CA PHE A 61 -4.26 -4.75 -4.49
C PHE A 61 -4.28 -5.11 -5.97
N LYS A 62 -3.11 -5.48 -6.50
CA LYS A 62 -2.99 -6.07 -7.84
C LYS A 62 -3.03 -7.58 -7.69
N SER A 63 -4.18 -8.17 -8.00
CA SER A 63 -4.31 -9.63 -7.99
C SER A 63 -3.42 -10.26 -9.08
N LYS A 64 -2.92 -11.47 -8.81
CA LYS A 64 -2.26 -12.27 -9.85
C LYS A 64 -3.32 -12.58 -10.90
N LYS A 65 -3.13 -12.07 -12.13
CA LYS A 65 -3.95 -12.51 -13.26
C LYS A 65 -3.73 -14.02 -13.42
N SER A 66 -4.81 -14.78 -13.31
CA SER A 66 -4.78 -16.23 -13.49
C SER A 66 -4.40 -16.60 -14.92
#